data_AF-A0A3D3MBD8-F1
#
_entry.id   AF-A0A3D3MBD8-F1
#
_cell.length_a   1.000
_cell.length_b   1.000
_cell.length_c   1.000
_cell.angle_alpha   90.00
_cell.angle_beta   90.00
_cell.angle_gamma   90.00
#
_symmetry.space_group_name_H-M   'P 1'
#
loop_
_entity.id
_entity.type
_entity.pdbx_description
1 polymer ?
#
loop_
_entity_poly.entity_id
_entity_poly.type
_entity_poly.pdbx_seq_one_letter_code
_entity_poly.pdbx_strand_id
1 'polypeptide(L)'
;MEKKQHNNYLVFLNILIVVYSLYISLSVFKEKAVVTDDLAGVYALRMIPHSYFSYIYSFLDSTIMAARPVSGIITGTLSFLSKNNESFYLLGTLFFPLSLIAVYWVGRKMLSKELASLITLLYCCSIIGTSIQFTSIMLNSNLATIFFVLSIYYVYVRKKIIVSALLFIASVLSYEIFLPLVLLPLFLIRENKKRVLFALLTLGVIITFRKVIQPYVFVNSYQRDEVGRIFELKRVMLVVIFSVKLFVKDLFVGIYKGLVNIRNLNIPEWVLSVVIPFVVYKAFRNYDFKSKSEYFKKLGMISFAAILVGLSIFLFSSYIPTLFGFNNRNLGAIRLFYTLLIISGVIYLSVKLNVQSRMISAFFAAIAFLLVVTNIRVKDSWIYASRFNNELFSKLNKAIKENHIEDGDICLEYDVFHELKTNPNLTFREPLFYDDWESSMLCEINGIDPKKFKVHNMDNKNDCEVKFQYKNGKMFRMK
;
A
#
# COMPACT_ATOMS: atom_id res chain seq x y z
N MET A 1 -36.83 25.89 4.16
CA MET A 1 -37.03 24.51 4.67
C MET A 1 -35.99 23.60 4.04
N GLU A 2 -34.84 23.41 4.68
CA GLU A 2 -33.88 22.38 4.28
C GLU A 2 -34.52 21.01 4.52
N LYS A 3 -34.84 20.27 3.46
CA LYS A 3 -35.22 18.85 3.59
C LYS A 3 -34.02 18.11 4.19
N LYS A 4 -34.05 17.88 5.51
CA LYS A 4 -33.32 16.79 6.18
C LYS A 4 -33.88 15.46 5.66
N GLN A 5 -33.64 15.15 4.40
CA GLN A 5 -33.77 13.79 3.91
C GLN A 5 -32.61 13.04 4.58
N HIS A 6 -32.91 12.30 5.64
CA HIS A 6 -31.97 11.34 6.19
C HIS A 6 -31.67 10.38 5.04
N ASN A 7 -30.51 10.55 4.40
CA ASN A 7 -30.17 9.80 3.21
C ASN A 7 -29.78 8.39 3.66
N ASN A 8 -30.77 7.51 3.81
CA ASN A 8 -30.58 6.13 4.24
C ASN A 8 -29.53 5.42 3.37
N TYR A 9 -29.42 5.79 2.09
CA TYR A 9 -28.38 5.27 1.19
C TYR A 9 -26.97 5.70 1.59
N LEU A 10 -26.78 6.88 2.19
CA LEU A 10 -25.48 7.31 2.68
C LEU A 10 -25.05 6.52 3.93
N VAL A 11 -25.99 6.26 4.84
CA VAL A 11 -25.74 5.38 6.00
C VAL A 11 -25.39 3.98 5.50
N PHE A 12 -26.19 3.45 4.57
CA PHE A 12 -25.96 2.14 3.99
C PHE A 12 -24.62 2.06 3.23
N LEU A 13 -24.22 3.11 2.50
CA LEU A 13 -22.91 3.19 1.85
C LEU A 13 -21.77 3.06 2.85
N ASN A 14 -21.84 3.76 3.98
CA ASN A 14 -20.80 3.68 5.01
C ASN A 14 -20.75 2.29 5.65
N ILE A 15 -21.89 1.63 5.87
CA ILE A 15 -21.95 0.24 6.32
C ILE A 15 -21.26 -0.67 5.29
N LEU A 16 -21.57 -0.50 4.01
CA LEU A 16 -20.96 -1.30 2.93
C LEU A 16 -19.45 -1.08 2.83
N ILE A 17 -18.94 0.14 3.03
CA ILE A 17 -17.50 0.41 3.05
C ILE A 17 -16.83 -0.38 4.19
N VAL A 18 -17.44 -0.40 5.39
CA VAL A 18 -16.92 -1.17 6.52
C VAL A 18 -16.97 -2.67 6.23
N VAL A 19 -18.11 -3.18 5.78
CA VAL A 19 -18.29 -4.61 5.43
C VAL A 19 -17.29 -5.03 4.36
N TYR A 20 -17.11 -4.22 3.32
CA TYR A 20 -16.15 -4.47 2.25
C TYR A 20 -14.70 -4.48 2.76
N SER A 21 -14.31 -3.46 3.54
CA SER A 21 -12.95 -3.38 4.08
C SER A 21 -12.64 -4.55 5.02
N LEU A 22 -13.61 -4.96 5.84
CA LEU A 22 -13.48 -6.13 6.72
C LEU A 22 -13.44 -7.43 5.92
N TYR A 23 -14.29 -7.59 4.91
CA TYR A 23 -14.27 -8.75 4.02
C TYR A 23 -12.89 -8.97 3.39
N ILE A 24 -12.29 -7.90 2.85
CA ILE A 24 -10.95 -7.95 2.28
C ILE A 24 -9.91 -8.34 3.34
N SER A 25 -9.91 -7.65 4.49
CA SER A 25 -8.93 -7.90 5.56
C SER A 25 -9.03 -9.33 6.11
N LEU A 26 -10.26 -9.82 6.33
CA LEU A 26 -10.54 -11.18 6.80
C LEU A 26 -10.15 -12.24 5.78
N SER A 27 -10.30 -11.97 4.48
CA SER A 27 -9.89 -12.91 3.43
C SER A 27 -8.38 -13.11 3.43
N VAL A 28 -7.61 -12.02 3.54
CA VAL A 28 -6.14 -12.08 3.67
C VAL A 28 -5.74 -12.80 4.97
N PHE A 29 -6.41 -12.47 6.08
CA PHE A 29 -6.13 -13.06 7.37
C PHE A 29 -6.40 -14.58 7.39
N LYS A 30 -7.57 -15.01 6.90
CA LYS A 30 -8.00 -16.41 6.89
C LYS A 30 -7.08 -17.30 6.04
N GLU A 31 -6.69 -16.79 4.88
CA GLU A 31 -5.80 -17.50 3.97
C GLU A 31 -4.34 -17.42 4.39
N LYS A 32 -4.03 -16.68 5.47
CA LYS A 32 -2.66 -16.31 5.85
C LYS A 32 -1.87 -15.85 4.63
N ALA A 33 -2.51 -15.04 3.78
CA ALA A 33 -1.96 -14.56 2.52
C ALA A 33 -0.90 -13.51 2.79
N VAL A 34 0.21 -13.97 3.37
CA VAL A 34 1.40 -13.19 3.61
C VAL A 34 2.35 -13.57 2.50
N VAL A 35 2.83 -12.56 1.79
CA VAL A 35 3.80 -12.77 0.73
C VAL A 35 5.19 -12.67 1.32
N THR A 36 6.12 -13.38 0.72
CA THR A 36 7.53 -13.50 1.07
C THR A 36 8.19 -12.21 1.62
N ASP A 37 7.94 -11.08 0.96
CA ASP A 37 8.39 -9.71 1.32
C ASP A 37 7.95 -9.20 2.70
N ASP A 38 6.80 -9.63 3.18
CA ASP A 38 6.32 -9.29 4.53
C ASP A 38 6.99 -10.12 5.63
N LEU A 39 7.51 -11.29 5.27
CA LEU A 39 7.85 -12.36 6.22
C LEU A 39 9.33 -12.46 6.52
N ALA A 40 10.17 -12.16 5.53
CA ALA A 40 11.62 -12.18 5.70
C ALA A 40 12.13 -11.26 6.81
N GLY A 41 11.48 -10.10 7.00
CA GLY A 41 11.80 -9.19 8.10
C GLY A 41 11.37 -9.70 9.47
N VAL A 42 10.38 -10.60 9.56
CA VAL A 42 9.83 -11.09 10.84
C VAL A 42 10.60 -12.30 11.37
N TYR A 43 10.97 -13.24 10.47
CA TYR A 43 11.55 -14.53 10.86
C TYR A 43 13.06 -14.49 11.02
N ALA A 44 13.79 -13.69 10.23
CA ALA A 44 15.21 -13.44 10.46
C ALA A 44 15.47 -12.92 11.89
N LEU A 45 14.49 -12.21 12.48
CA LEU A 45 14.57 -11.62 13.81
C LEU A 45 14.01 -12.52 14.92
N ARG A 46 13.36 -13.65 14.60
CA ARG A 46 12.96 -14.65 15.64
C ARG A 46 14.18 -15.33 16.27
N MET A 47 15.31 -15.32 15.57
CA MET A 47 16.61 -15.81 16.04
C MET A 47 17.40 -14.77 16.89
N ILE A 48 16.83 -13.59 17.15
CA ILE A 48 17.45 -12.40 17.77
C ILE A 48 16.80 -12.15 19.16
N PRO A 49 17.52 -11.57 20.17
CA PRO A 49 17.42 -11.92 21.60
C PRO A 49 16.06 -11.86 22.31
N HIS A 50 16.04 -12.44 23.52
CA HIS A 50 14.82 -12.79 24.26
C HIS A 50 14.05 -11.61 24.88
N SER A 51 14.68 -10.46 25.17
CA SER A 51 13.97 -9.35 25.82
C SER A 51 13.31 -8.41 24.80
N TYR A 52 12.12 -7.91 25.12
CA TYR A 52 11.36 -7.00 24.25
C TYR A 52 12.17 -5.77 23.82
N PHE A 53 12.83 -5.09 24.76
CA PHE A 53 13.57 -3.86 24.46
C PHE A 53 14.79 -4.11 23.57
N SER A 54 15.52 -5.21 23.78
CA SER A 54 16.67 -5.56 22.92
C SER A 54 16.21 -5.90 21.50
N TYR A 55 15.09 -6.62 21.38
CA TYR A 55 14.48 -6.92 20.09
C TYR A 55 14.04 -5.65 19.35
N ILE A 56 13.31 -4.74 20.01
CA ILE A 56 12.86 -3.50 19.38
C ILE A 56 14.04 -2.64 18.94
N TYR A 57 15.09 -2.54 19.76
CA TYR A 57 16.30 -1.82 19.36
C TYR A 57 16.94 -2.45 18.11
N SER A 58 17.13 -3.77 18.09
CA SER A 58 17.67 -4.48 16.92
C SER A 58 16.77 -4.36 15.68
N PHE A 59 15.45 -4.40 15.86
CA PHE A 59 14.48 -4.21 14.78
C PHE A 59 14.60 -2.80 14.17
N LEU A 60 14.65 -1.78 15.03
CA LEU A 60 14.81 -0.39 14.61
C LEU A 60 16.18 -0.12 14.00
N ASP A 61 17.23 -0.82 14.44
CA ASP A 61 18.56 -0.74 13.87
C ASP A 61 18.67 -1.37 12.48
N SER A 62 17.63 -2.05 11.98
CA SER A 62 17.65 -2.60 10.62
C SER A 62 17.78 -1.52 9.53
N THR A 63 18.35 -1.91 8.39
CA THR A 63 18.52 -1.07 7.19
C THR A 63 17.21 -0.46 6.66
N ILE A 64 16.07 -1.01 7.05
CA ILE A 64 14.73 -0.61 6.60
C ILE A 64 14.02 0.27 7.64
N MET A 65 14.13 -0.06 8.93
CA MET A 65 13.27 0.53 9.98
C MET A 65 13.94 1.68 10.74
N ALA A 66 15.26 1.87 10.63
CA ALA A 66 15.97 3.00 11.24
C ALA A 66 15.44 4.36 10.75
N ALA A 67 14.93 4.39 9.51
CA ALA A 67 14.29 5.53 8.89
C ALA A 67 12.87 5.82 9.40
N ARG A 68 12.23 4.85 10.07
CA ARG A 68 10.79 4.84 10.36
C ARG A 68 10.52 4.45 11.83
N PRO A 69 11.08 5.17 12.81
CA PRO A 69 11.05 4.73 14.21
C PRO A 69 9.63 4.65 14.78
N VAL A 70 8.71 5.53 14.36
CA VAL A 70 7.36 5.59 14.93
C VAL A 70 6.57 4.33 14.58
N SER A 71 6.51 3.99 13.30
CA SER A 71 5.84 2.78 12.86
C SER A 71 6.67 1.52 13.08
N GLY A 72 8.00 1.65 13.12
CA GLY A 72 8.95 0.59 13.41
C GLY A 72 8.75 0.03 14.82
N ILE A 73 8.45 0.87 15.81
CA ILE A 73 8.07 0.39 17.15
C ILE A 73 6.82 -0.49 17.08
N ILE A 74 5.75 -0.02 16.42
CA ILE A 74 4.48 -0.77 16.33
C ILE A 74 4.67 -2.08 15.55
N THR A 75 5.36 -2.02 14.40
CA THR A 75 5.66 -3.20 13.58
C THR A 75 6.55 -4.19 14.31
N GLY A 76 7.57 -3.70 15.02
CA GLY A 76 8.44 -4.49 15.87
C GLY A 76 7.67 -5.16 17.01
N THR A 77 6.75 -4.45 17.67
CA THR A 77 5.89 -5.04 18.72
C THR A 77 5.05 -6.18 18.16
N LEU A 78 4.39 -5.99 17.01
CA LEU A 78 3.60 -7.06 16.37
C LEU A 78 4.48 -8.24 15.97
N SER A 79 5.68 -7.98 15.45
CA SER A 79 6.65 -9.00 15.05
C SER A 79 7.16 -9.78 16.25
N PHE A 80 7.45 -9.12 17.37
CA PHE A 80 7.85 -9.74 18.63
C PHE A 80 6.75 -10.64 19.19
N LEU A 81 5.50 -10.15 19.25
CA LEU A 81 4.35 -10.92 19.70
C LEU A 81 4.07 -12.12 18.78
N SER A 82 4.42 -12.00 17.49
CA SER A 82 4.24 -13.09 16.53
C SER A 82 5.07 -14.33 16.81
N LYS A 83 6.14 -14.23 17.62
CA LYS A 83 7.00 -15.37 18.01
C LYS A 83 6.18 -16.55 18.52
N ASN A 84 5.09 -16.28 19.24
CA ASN A 84 4.22 -17.30 19.82
C ASN A 84 3.02 -17.65 18.92
N ASN A 85 2.60 -16.73 18.05
CA ASN A 85 1.49 -16.94 17.13
C ASN A 85 1.59 -15.97 15.94
N GLU A 86 1.82 -16.52 14.75
CA GLU A 86 1.96 -15.79 13.49
C GLU A 86 0.78 -14.86 13.20
N SER A 87 -0.41 -15.21 13.69
CA SER A 87 -1.63 -14.43 13.53
C SER A 87 -1.54 -13.03 14.14
N PHE A 88 -0.66 -12.80 15.12
CA PHE A 88 -0.44 -11.46 15.67
C PHE A 88 0.18 -10.51 14.64
N TYR A 89 1.04 -11.01 13.74
CA TYR A 89 1.62 -10.18 12.70
C TYR A 89 0.54 -9.69 11.71
N LEU A 90 -0.44 -10.55 11.42
CA LEU A 90 -1.56 -10.22 10.53
C LEU A 90 -2.47 -9.12 11.09
N LEU A 91 -2.44 -8.82 12.41
CA LEU A 91 -3.17 -7.68 12.98
C LEU A 91 -2.72 -6.34 12.39
N GLY A 92 -1.51 -6.26 11.81
CA GLY A 92 -1.05 -5.08 11.08
C GLY A 92 -2.00 -4.64 9.95
N THR A 93 -2.70 -5.60 9.32
CA THR A 93 -3.71 -5.32 8.27
C THR A 93 -4.88 -4.48 8.77
N LEU A 94 -5.21 -4.50 10.07
CA LEU A 94 -6.29 -3.70 10.66
C LEU A 94 -6.01 -2.18 10.64
N PHE A 95 -4.75 -1.77 10.47
CA PHE A 95 -4.41 -0.36 10.31
C PHE A 95 -4.98 0.24 9.02
N PHE A 96 -5.25 -0.57 7.99
CA PHE A 96 -5.92 -0.09 6.78
C PHE A 96 -7.35 0.38 7.08
N PRO A 97 -8.26 -0.43 7.66
CA PRO A 97 -9.55 0.05 8.15
C PRO A 97 -9.47 1.27 9.08
N LEU A 98 -8.50 1.32 9.99
CA LEU A 98 -8.30 2.49 10.87
C LEU A 98 -7.96 3.75 10.06
N SER A 99 -7.15 3.62 9.01
CA SER A 99 -6.87 4.73 8.10
C SER A 99 -8.12 5.21 7.35
N LEU A 100 -9.04 4.30 6.98
CA LEU A 100 -10.32 4.67 6.36
C LEU A 100 -11.19 5.49 7.31
N ILE A 101 -11.24 5.11 8.60
CA ILE A 101 -11.96 5.85 9.63
C ILE A 101 -11.40 7.26 9.75
N ALA A 102 -10.07 7.42 9.78
CA ALA A 102 -9.41 8.71 9.84
C ALA A 102 -9.71 9.56 8.59
N VAL A 103 -9.60 8.99 7.38
CA VAL A 103 -9.93 9.65 6.11
C VAL A 103 -11.38 10.12 6.10
N TYR A 104 -12.33 9.27 6.46
CA TYR A 104 -13.74 9.64 6.54
C TYR A 104 -13.99 10.74 7.58
N TRP A 105 -13.44 10.58 8.78
CA TRP A 105 -13.65 11.51 9.89
C TRP A 105 -13.10 12.90 9.61
N VAL A 106 -11.90 13.00 9.02
CA VAL A 106 -11.34 14.29 8.59
C VAL A 106 -12.12 14.83 7.39
N GLY A 107 -12.40 13.98 6.40
CA GLY A 107 -13.14 14.34 5.19
C GLY A 107 -14.49 14.99 5.50
N ARG A 108 -15.29 14.42 6.41
CA ARG A 108 -16.61 14.97 6.80
C ARG A 108 -16.54 16.28 7.59
N LYS A 109 -15.36 16.69 8.07
CA LYS A 109 -15.14 17.99 8.73
C LYS A 109 -14.80 19.08 7.71
N MET A 110 -14.36 18.70 6.51
CA MET A 110 -13.93 19.62 5.46
C MET A 110 -14.91 19.66 4.26
N LEU A 111 -15.63 18.56 4.04
CA LEU A 111 -16.50 18.32 2.88
C LEU A 111 -17.90 17.87 3.33
N SER A 112 -18.82 17.72 2.37
CA SER A 112 -20.12 17.09 2.66
C SER A 112 -19.93 15.61 3.01
N LYS A 113 -20.88 15.05 3.76
CA LYS A 113 -20.80 13.64 4.21
C LYS A 113 -20.77 12.68 3.02
N GLU A 114 -21.51 12.99 1.96
CA GLU A 114 -21.54 12.23 0.71
C GLU A 114 -20.14 12.15 0.10
N LEU A 115 -19.48 13.30 -0.10
CA LEU A 115 -18.13 13.34 -0.66
C LEU A 115 -17.11 12.64 0.24
N ALA A 116 -17.23 12.79 1.56
CA ALA A 116 -16.36 12.08 2.50
C ALA A 116 -16.52 10.55 2.36
N SER A 117 -17.75 10.05 2.23
CA SER A 117 -18.02 8.63 1.98
C SER A 117 -17.47 8.17 0.62
N LEU A 118 -17.62 8.97 -0.44
CA LEU A 118 -17.09 8.64 -1.76
C LEU A 118 -15.56 8.62 -1.78
N ILE A 119 -14.90 9.62 -1.15
CA ILE A 119 -13.44 9.63 -0.99
C ILE A 119 -12.98 8.39 -0.24
N THR A 120 -13.66 8.04 0.84
CA THR A 120 -13.30 6.87 1.66
C THR A 120 -13.46 5.57 0.86
N LEU A 121 -14.55 5.42 0.11
CA LEU A 121 -14.78 4.27 -0.77
C LEU A 121 -13.70 4.16 -1.85
N LEU A 122 -13.48 5.24 -2.62
CA LEU A 122 -12.53 5.22 -3.74
C LEU A 122 -11.09 5.09 -3.24
N TYR A 123 -10.76 5.63 -2.06
CA TYR A 123 -9.48 5.38 -1.40
C TYR A 123 -9.38 3.92 -0.96
N CYS A 124 -10.45 3.31 -0.46
CA CYS A 124 -10.50 1.90 -0.07
C CYS A 124 -10.23 0.96 -1.24
N CYS A 125 -10.85 1.20 -2.41
CA CYS A 125 -10.69 0.34 -3.59
C CYS A 125 -9.68 0.84 -4.63
N SER A 126 -8.86 1.85 -4.30
CA SER A 126 -7.88 2.41 -5.23
C SER A 126 -6.86 1.37 -5.72
N ILE A 127 -6.54 1.44 -7.01
CA ILE A 127 -5.50 0.62 -7.67
C ILE A 127 -4.09 1.14 -7.35
N ILE A 128 -3.98 2.41 -6.96
CA ILE A 128 -2.72 3.02 -6.53
C ILE A 128 -2.42 2.58 -5.10
N GLY A 129 -1.25 2.02 -4.87
CA GLY A 129 -0.82 1.54 -3.56
C GLY A 129 -1.60 0.32 -3.08
N THR A 130 -2.02 -0.61 -3.95
CA THR A 130 -2.87 -1.76 -3.57
C THR A 130 -2.28 -2.58 -2.43
N SER A 131 -0.96 -2.80 -2.43
CA SER A 131 -0.25 -3.52 -1.37
C SER A 131 -0.60 -2.99 0.02
N ILE A 132 -0.87 -1.68 0.18
CA ILE A 132 -1.17 -1.04 1.47
C ILE A 132 -2.33 -1.69 2.24
N GLN A 133 -3.24 -2.35 1.51
CA GLN A 133 -4.40 -3.04 2.05
C GLN A 133 -4.13 -4.52 2.38
N PHE A 134 -3.15 -5.14 1.72
CA PHE A 134 -2.98 -6.60 1.73
C PHE A 134 -1.77 -7.07 2.54
N THR A 135 -0.89 -6.16 2.97
CA THR A 135 0.31 -6.49 3.73
C THR A 135 0.32 -5.84 5.12
N SER A 136 0.78 -6.61 6.11
CA SER A 136 1.03 -6.10 7.46
C SER A 136 2.19 -5.13 7.54
N ILE A 137 3.28 -5.28 6.76
CA ILE A 137 4.40 -4.33 6.80
C ILE A 137 3.98 -2.94 6.30
N MET A 138 2.87 -2.85 5.56
CA MET A 138 2.26 -1.59 5.16
C MET A 138 1.42 -0.90 6.22
N LEU A 139 1.36 -1.43 7.44
CA LEU A 139 0.90 -0.65 8.60
C LEU A 139 1.66 0.69 8.71
N ASN A 140 2.93 0.72 8.29
CA ASN A 140 3.73 1.94 8.18
C ASN A 140 3.03 3.03 7.36
N SER A 141 2.57 2.67 6.15
CA SER A 141 1.86 3.60 5.26
C SER A 141 0.49 3.98 5.78
N ASN A 142 -0.22 3.05 6.43
CA ASN A 142 -1.52 3.30 7.02
C ASN A 142 -1.43 4.27 8.21
N LEU A 143 -0.44 4.06 9.08
CA LEU A 143 -0.15 4.94 10.21
C LEU A 143 0.29 6.33 9.75
N ALA A 144 1.17 6.38 8.74
CA ALA A 144 1.56 7.64 8.11
C ALA A 144 0.35 8.40 7.54
N THR A 145 -0.59 7.69 6.91
CA THR A 145 -1.83 8.28 6.40
C THR A 145 -2.70 8.84 7.51
N ILE A 146 -2.91 8.10 8.61
CA ILE A 146 -3.68 8.54 9.79
C ILE A 146 -3.09 9.85 10.33
N PHE A 147 -1.79 9.86 10.61
CA PHE A 147 -1.12 11.05 11.12
C PHE A 147 -1.16 12.22 10.14
N PHE A 148 -1.01 11.95 8.84
CA PHE A 148 -1.08 12.98 7.81
C PHE A 148 -2.47 13.64 7.74
N VAL A 149 -3.55 12.86 7.66
CA VAL A 149 -4.90 13.44 7.60
C VAL A 149 -5.27 14.18 8.87
N LEU A 150 -4.84 13.67 10.04
CA LEU A 150 -5.01 14.39 11.31
C LEU A 150 -4.20 15.69 11.33
N SER A 151 -2.98 15.70 10.79
CA SER A 151 -2.18 16.92 10.63
C SER A 151 -2.94 17.98 9.82
N ILE A 152 -3.55 17.60 8.70
CA ILE A 152 -4.40 18.48 7.88
C ILE A 152 -5.61 18.99 8.69
N TYR A 153 -6.29 18.13 9.44
CA TYR A 153 -7.39 18.54 10.30
C TYR A 153 -6.96 19.60 11.34
N TYR A 154 -5.82 19.43 11.99
CA TYR A 154 -5.35 20.38 13.00
C TYR A 154 -4.85 21.69 12.40
N VAL A 155 -4.27 21.70 11.20
CA VAL A 155 -3.92 22.94 10.48
C VAL A 155 -5.17 23.66 9.97
N TYR A 156 -6.06 22.94 9.28
CA TYR A 156 -7.15 23.55 8.54
C TYR A 156 -8.38 23.85 9.40
N VAL A 157 -8.82 22.90 10.24
CA VAL A 157 -10.06 23.01 11.02
C VAL A 157 -9.80 23.60 12.41
N ARG A 158 -8.82 23.06 13.13
CA ARG A 158 -8.55 23.49 14.53
C ARG A 158 -7.55 24.63 14.65
N LYS A 159 -6.82 24.95 13.57
CA LYS A 159 -5.78 25.99 13.52
C LYS A 159 -4.69 25.83 14.61
N LYS A 160 -4.42 24.60 15.04
CA LYS A 160 -3.39 24.25 16.05
C LYS A 160 -2.12 23.76 15.36
N ILE A 161 -1.21 24.70 15.08
CA ILE A 161 0.00 24.47 14.28
C ILE A 161 0.97 23.48 14.93
N ILE A 162 1.21 23.60 16.23
CA ILE A 162 2.17 22.72 16.94
C ILE A 162 1.70 21.27 16.87
N VAL A 163 0.42 21.02 17.20
CA VAL A 163 -0.16 19.66 17.14
C VAL A 163 -0.12 19.11 15.72
N SER A 164 -0.42 19.95 14.72
CA SER A 164 -0.33 19.55 13.32
C SER A 164 1.11 19.23 12.88
N ALA A 165 2.10 19.99 13.35
CA ALA A 165 3.51 19.75 13.06
C ALA A 165 3.97 18.43 13.67
N LEU A 166 3.62 18.15 14.93
CA LEU A 166 3.91 16.87 15.60
C LEU A 166 3.30 15.68 14.86
N LEU A 167 2.04 15.80 14.43
CA LEU A 167 1.38 14.77 13.62
C LEU A 167 2.04 14.60 12.25
N PHE A 168 2.46 15.69 11.60
CA PHE A 168 3.17 15.60 10.32
C PHE A 168 4.54 14.91 10.49
N ILE A 169 5.29 15.25 11.53
CA ILE A 169 6.55 14.58 11.87
C ILE A 169 6.30 13.09 12.11
N ALA A 170 5.30 12.74 12.91
CA ALA A 170 4.93 11.34 13.15
C ALA A 170 4.55 10.60 11.87
N SER A 171 3.91 11.28 10.90
CA SER A 171 3.61 10.73 9.59
C SER A 171 4.88 10.39 8.81
N VAL A 172 5.82 11.34 8.70
CA VAL A 172 7.11 11.14 7.99
C VAL A 172 7.97 10.08 8.66
N LEU A 173 8.01 10.05 9.99
CA LEU A 173 8.73 9.05 10.77
C LEU A 173 8.00 7.69 10.84
N SER A 174 6.80 7.59 10.28
CA SER A 174 6.12 6.31 10.01
C SER A 174 6.39 5.85 8.58
N TYR A 175 6.41 6.77 7.62
CA TYR A 175 6.79 6.48 6.24
C TYR A 175 7.31 7.72 5.52
N GLU A 176 8.57 7.69 5.09
CA GLU A 176 9.27 8.84 4.50
C GLU A 176 8.64 9.38 3.23
N ILE A 177 7.85 8.55 2.54
CA ILE A 177 7.15 8.90 1.30
C ILE A 177 6.17 10.07 1.48
N PHE A 178 5.76 10.35 2.72
CA PHE A 178 4.92 11.51 3.05
C PHE A 178 5.70 12.82 3.19
N LEU A 179 7.03 12.81 3.25
CA LEU A 179 7.86 14.01 3.44
C LEU A 179 7.57 15.13 2.43
N PRO A 180 7.50 14.87 1.11
CA PRO A 180 7.24 15.93 0.13
C PRO A 180 5.92 16.66 0.39
N LEU A 181 4.94 16.00 1.01
CA LEU A 181 3.63 16.58 1.29
C LEU A 181 3.64 17.69 2.33
N VAL A 182 4.79 18.02 2.94
CA VAL A 182 4.96 19.18 3.82
C VAL A 182 4.49 20.48 3.16
N LEU A 183 4.60 20.57 1.84
CA LEU A 183 4.17 21.72 1.05
C LEU A 183 2.66 21.97 1.17
N LEU A 184 1.84 20.93 1.39
CA LEU A 184 0.39 21.07 1.50
C LEU A 184 -0.03 21.76 2.81
N PRO A 185 0.36 21.31 4.01
CA PRO A 185 0.14 22.08 5.24
C PRO A 185 0.67 23.51 5.15
N LEU A 186 1.87 23.73 4.58
CA LEU A 186 2.44 25.07 4.42
C LEU A 186 1.56 25.99 3.57
N PHE A 187 0.97 25.45 2.50
CA PHE A 187 0.01 26.16 1.66
C PHE A 187 -1.29 26.49 2.40
N LEU A 188 -1.79 25.57 3.23
CA LEU A 188 -3.04 25.76 3.99
C LEU A 188 -2.89 26.80 5.13
N ILE A 189 -1.68 27.02 5.64
CA ILE A 189 -1.41 28.02 6.67
C ILE A 189 -1.37 29.43 6.04
N ARG A 190 -2.33 30.28 6.41
CA ARG A 190 -2.43 31.66 5.89
C ARG A 190 -1.43 32.64 6.52
N GLU A 191 -1.15 32.49 7.82
CA GLU A 191 -0.29 33.42 8.56
C GLU A 191 1.20 33.07 8.37
N ASN A 192 1.99 34.03 7.87
CA ASN A 192 3.42 33.82 7.58
C ASN A 192 4.22 33.35 8.80
N LYS A 193 4.02 33.95 9.97
CA LYS A 193 4.71 33.54 11.21
C LYS A 193 4.43 32.08 11.58
N LYS A 194 3.16 31.65 11.46
CA LYS A 194 2.76 30.25 11.72
C LYS A 194 3.30 29.30 10.67
N ARG A 195 3.40 29.73 9.41
CA ARG A 195 3.97 28.94 8.31
C ARG A 195 5.46 28.70 8.54
N VAL A 196 6.21 29.74 8.90
CA VAL A 196 7.63 29.64 9.25
C VAL A 196 7.81 28.72 10.47
N LEU A 197 7.01 28.90 11.52
CA LEU A 197 7.05 28.02 12.70
C LEU A 197 6.80 26.55 12.34
N PHE A 198 5.79 26.26 11.50
CA PHE A 198 5.52 24.90 11.05
C PHE A 198 6.71 24.32 10.25
N ALA A 199 7.27 25.09 9.33
CA ALA A 199 8.43 24.67 8.54
C ALA A 199 9.64 24.37 9.43
N LEU A 200 9.98 25.27 10.36
CA LEU A 200 11.11 25.09 11.28
C LEU A 200 10.93 23.87 12.18
N LEU A 201 9.73 23.68 12.75
CA LEU A 201 9.45 22.51 13.58
C LEU A 201 9.54 21.22 12.79
N THR A 202 8.88 21.15 11.63
CA THR A 202 8.82 19.91 10.85
C THR A 202 10.17 19.57 10.22
N LEU A 203 10.75 20.47 9.44
CA LEU A 203 12.04 20.24 8.77
C LEU A 203 13.17 20.15 9.79
N GLY A 204 13.18 21.00 10.82
CA GLY A 204 14.20 20.97 11.86
C GLY A 204 14.23 19.63 12.59
N VAL A 205 13.08 19.11 13.04
CA VAL A 205 13.03 17.80 13.71
C VAL A 205 13.38 16.66 12.75
N ILE A 206 12.88 16.69 11.52
CA ILE A 206 13.16 15.62 10.53
C ILE A 206 14.65 15.60 10.17
N ILE A 207 15.26 16.75 9.92
CA ILE A 207 16.70 16.85 9.59
C ILE A 207 17.54 16.41 10.78
N THR A 208 17.25 16.90 11.99
CA THR A 208 17.95 16.48 13.21
C THR A 208 17.84 14.97 13.42
N PHE A 209 16.65 14.39 13.23
CA PHE A 209 16.48 12.95 13.30
C PHE A 209 17.33 12.23 12.24
N ARG A 210 17.21 12.62 10.97
CA ARG A 210 17.85 11.92 9.85
C ARG A 210 19.37 12.06 9.80
N LYS A 211 19.91 13.20 10.20
CA LYS A 211 21.34 13.53 10.06
C LYS A 211 22.14 13.42 11.35
N VAL A 212 21.48 13.49 12.51
CA VAL A 212 22.15 13.44 13.82
C VAL A 212 21.74 12.19 14.60
N ILE A 213 20.44 12.04 14.89
CA ILE A 213 19.97 10.96 15.79
C ILE A 213 20.11 9.59 15.12
N GLN A 214 19.61 9.43 13.91
CA GLN A 214 19.57 8.14 13.21
C GLN A 214 20.98 7.55 13.03
N PRO A 215 22.00 8.27 12.52
CA PRO A 215 23.35 7.72 12.37
C PRO A 215 24.07 7.45 13.69
N TYR A 216 23.73 8.19 14.75
CA TYR A 216 24.37 8.02 16.06
C TYR A 216 23.75 6.86 16.88
N VAL A 217 22.45 6.63 16.73
CA VAL A 217 21.71 5.62 17.50
C VAL A 217 21.67 4.26 16.80
N PHE A 218 21.66 4.24 15.46
CA PHE A 218 21.49 3.03 14.65
C PHE A 218 22.74 2.76 13.80
N VAL A 219 23.47 1.71 14.18
CA VAL A 219 24.72 1.26 13.55
C VAL A 219 24.48 0.75 12.14
N ASN A 220 23.41 -0.01 11.90
CA ASN A 220 23.09 -0.54 10.57
C ASN A 220 22.15 0.39 9.79
N SER A 221 22.09 1.68 10.17
CA SER A 221 21.30 2.65 9.44
C SER A 221 21.79 2.80 8.00
N TYR A 222 20.92 2.47 7.06
CA TYR A 222 21.16 2.67 5.64
C TYR A 222 20.49 3.97 5.18
N GLN A 223 21.29 4.90 4.62
CA GLN A 223 20.73 6.09 3.97
C GLN A 223 20.17 5.71 2.60
N ARG A 224 18.85 5.54 2.52
CA ARG A 224 18.11 5.36 1.25
C ARG A 224 18.03 6.63 0.41
N ASP A 225 18.30 7.78 1.02
CA ASP A 225 18.25 9.08 0.38
C ASP A 225 19.53 9.29 -0.42
N GLU A 226 19.40 9.32 -1.74
CA GLU A 226 20.53 9.47 -2.65
C GLU A 226 20.37 10.75 -3.46
N VAL A 227 20.58 11.88 -2.78
CA VAL A 227 20.43 13.23 -3.35
C VAL A 227 21.29 13.41 -4.62
N GLY A 228 22.43 12.71 -4.72
CA GLY A 228 23.30 12.71 -5.90
C GLY A 228 22.65 12.13 -7.16
N ARG A 229 21.65 11.24 -7.02
CA ARG A 229 21.01 10.59 -8.17
C ARG A 229 20.12 11.51 -9.01
N ILE A 230 19.83 12.73 -8.55
CA ILE A 230 19.10 13.73 -9.34
C ILE A 230 19.96 14.20 -10.53
N PHE A 231 21.28 14.16 -10.39
CA PHE A 231 22.20 14.54 -11.45
C PHE A 231 22.37 13.44 -12.51
N GLU A 232 21.85 12.24 -12.26
CA GLU A 232 21.84 11.13 -13.23
C GLU A 232 20.68 11.29 -14.22
N LEU A 233 20.91 12.05 -15.29
CA LEU A 233 19.87 12.41 -16.28
C LEU A 233 19.13 11.18 -16.86
N LYS A 234 19.84 10.08 -17.12
CA LYS A 234 19.22 8.80 -17.57
C LYS A 234 18.19 8.28 -16.58
N ARG A 235 18.52 8.32 -15.29
CA ARG A 235 17.65 7.85 -14.21
C ARG A 235 16.45 8.77 -14.03
N VAL A 236 16.67 10.08 -14.03
CA VAL A 236 15.57 11.07 -13.94
C VAL A 236 14.59 10.87 -15.09
N MET A 237 15.08 10.72 -16.32
CA MET A 237 14.21 10.43 -17.47
C MET A 237 13.42 9.13 -17.27
N LEU A 238 14.05 8.07 -16.78
CA LEU A 238 13.39 6.80 -16.50
C LEU A 238 12.30 6.93 -15.42
N VAL A 239 12.54 7.69 -14.34
CA VAL A 239 11.54 7.98 -13.31
C VAL A 239 10.34 8.74 -13.89
N VAL A 240 10.58 9.73 -14.76
CA VAL A 240 9.50 10.47 -15.45
C VAL A 240 8.72 9.54 -16.37
N ILE A 241 9.39 8.75 -17.22
CA ILE A 241 8.75 7.79 -18.13
C ILE A 241 7.88 6.82 -17.36
N PHE A 242 8.39 6.25 -16.26
CA PHE A 242 7.63 5.31 -15.44
C PHE A 242 6.48 5.98 -14.68
N SER A 243 6.65 7.23 -14.24
CA SER A 243 5.56 8.01 -13.64
C SER A 243 4.42 8.27 -14.64
N VAL A 244 4.75 8.59 -15.90
CA VAL A 244 3.73 8.76 -16.96
C VAL A 244 3.08 7.42 -17.30
N LYS A 245 3.88 6.38 -17.51
CA LYS A 245 3.42 5.02 -17.79
C LYS A 245 2.44 4.50 -16.73
N LEU A 246 2.71 4.82 -15.46
CA LEU A 246 1.86 4.46 -14.33
C LEU A 246 0.41 4.94 -14.50
N PHE A 247 0.20 6.21 -14.84
CA PHE A 247 -1.14 6.79 -14.99
C PHE A 247 -1.78 6.52 -16.35
N VAL A 248 -0.98 6.39 -17.42
CA VAL A 248 -1.50 6.31 -18.80
C VAL A 248 -1.66 4.87 -19.29
N LYS A 249 -0.88 3.92 -18.77
CA LYS A 249 -0.90 2.52 -19.22
C LYS A 249 -1.20 1.55 -18.10
N ASP A 250 -0.38 1.54 -17.05
CA ASP A 250 -0.38 0.45 -16.07
C ASP A 250 -1.69 0.39 -15.28
N LEU A 251 -2.30 1.55 -15.01
CA LEU A 251 -3.62 1.64 -14.39
C LEU A 251 -4.71 0.96 -15.22
N PHE A 252 -4.74 1.22 -16.53
CA PHE A 252 -5.73 0.63 -17.43
C PHE A 252 -5.49 -0.86 -17.66
N VAL A 253 -4.23 -1.30 -17.73
CA VAL A 253 -3.88 -2.72 -17.78
C VAL A 253 -4.41 -3.44 -16.54
N GLY A 254 -4.28 -2.82 -15.37
CA GLY A 254 -4.84 -3.32 -14.11
C GLY A 254 -6.36 -3.50 -14.15
N ILE A 255 -7.08 -2.46 -14.56
CA ILE A 255 -8.55 -2.50 -14.71
C ILE A 255 -8.96 -3.57 -15.72
N TYR A 256 -8.29 -3.63 -16.87
CA TYR A 256 -8.56 -4.62 -17.91
C TYR A 256 -8.40 -6.05 -17.38
N LYS A 257 -7.29 -6.35 -16.70
CA LYS A 257 -7.06 -7.66 -16.08
C LYS A 257 -8.10 -7.98 -15.00
N GLY A 258 -8.52 -6.98 -14.22
CA GLY A 258 -9.59 -7.11 -13.24
C GLY A 258 -10.92 -7.49 -13.90
N LEU A 259 -11.27 -6.86 -15.02
CA LEU A 259 -12.51 -7.12 -15.76
C LEU A 259 -12.53 -8.47 -16.49
N VAL A 260 -11.45 -8.83 -17.18
CA VAL A 260 -11.37 -10.11 -17.92
C VAL A 260 -11.58 -11.31 -17.00
N ASN A 261 -11.18 -11.17 -15.73
CA ASN A 261 -11.28 -12.23 -14.74
C ASN A 261 -12.50 -12.09 -13.80
N ILE A 262 -13.49 -11.25 -14.13
CA ILE A 262 -14.68 -11.04 -13.29
C ILE A 262 -15.51 -12.32 -13.10
N ARG A 263 -15.42 -13.27 -14.04
CA ARG A 263 -16.08 -14.58 -13.94
C ARG A 263 -15.59 -15.42 -12.74
N ASN A 264 -14.41 -15.11 -12.21
CA ASN A 264 -13.83 -15.83 -11.08
C ASN A 264 -14.30 -15.30 -9.71
N LEU A 265 -15.16 -14.26 -9.69
CA LEU A 265 -15.71 -13.73 -8.45
C LEU A 265 -16.70 -14.73 -7.83
N ASN A 266 -16.60 -14.93 -6.53
CA ASN A 266 -17.58 -15.69 -5.76
C ASN A 266 -18.88 -14.90 -5.55
N ILE A 267 -19.93 -15.57 -5.06
CA ILE A 267 -21.25 -14.95 -4.87
C ILE A 267 -21.19 -13.70 -3.96
N PRO A 268 -20.55 -13.73 -2.76
CA PRO A 268 -20.40 -12.52 -1.94
C PRO A 268 -19.70 -11.36 -2.64
N GLU A 269 -18.66 -11.65 -3.43
CA GLU A 269 -17.91 -10.63 -4.19
C GLU A 269 -18.75 -10.01 -5.29
N TRP A 270 -19.56 -10.81 -5.99
CA TRP A 270 -20.55 -10.31 -6.95
C TRP A 270 -21.56 -9.39 -6.29
N VAL A 271 -22.10 -9.78 -5.13
CA VAL A 271 -23.05 -8.97 -4.36
C VAL A 271 -22.40 -7.63 -3.98
N LEU A 272 -21.19 -7.63 -3.42
CA LEU A 272 -20.48 -6.39 -3.06
C LEU A 272 -20.20 -5.52 -4.29
N SER A 273 -19.74 -6.14 -5.38
CA SER A 273 -19.38 -5.45 -6.63
C SER A 273 -20.57 -4.76 -7.30
N VAL A 274 -21.80 -5.26 -7.13
CA VAL A 274 -23.01 -4.66 -7.71
C VAL A 274 -23.70 -3.70 -6.72
N VAL A 275 -23.83 -4.09 -5.46
CA VAL A 275 -24.56 -3.31 -4.45
C VAL A 275 -23.85 -2.00 -4.14
N ILE A 276 -22.52 -1.99 -4.00
CA ILE A 276 -21.77 -0.76 -3.71
C ILE A 276 -21.99 0.31 -4.78
N PRO A 277 -21.74 0.06 -6.09
CA PRO A 277 -22.05 1.00 -7.16
C PRO A 277 -23.51 1.44 -7.21
N PHE A 278 -24.45 0.52 -7.00
CA PHE A 278 -25.88 0.85 -6.97
C PHE A 278 -26.20 1.87 -5.87
N VAL A 279 -25.64 1.67 -4.67
CA VAL A 279 -25.82 2.59 -3.54
C VAL A 279 -25.12 3.92 -3.80
N VAL A 280 -23.93 3.92 -4.42
CA VAL A 280 -23.27 5.15 -4.90
C VAL A 280 -24.20 5.91 -5.84
N TYR A 281 -24.82 5.25 -6.82
CA TYR A 281 -25.78 5.88 -7.70
C TYR A 281 -26.97 6.49 -6.93
N LYS A 282 -27.58 5.72 -6.02
CA LYS A 282 -28.74 6.20 -5.25
C LYS A 282 -28.38 7.37 -4.31
N ALA A 283 -27.20 7.34 -3.69
CA ALA A 283 -26.75 8.38 -2.78
C ALA A 283 -26.49 9.71 -3.50
N PHE A 284 -26.06 9.67 -4.76
CA PHE A 284 -25.61 10.85 -5.51
C PHE A 284 -26.53 11.31 -6.65
N ARG A 285 -27.56 10.55 -7.05
CA ARG A 285 -28.43 10.91 -8.19
C ARG A 285 -29.09 12.28 -8.10
N ASN A 286 -29.34 12.74 -6.87
CA ASN A 286 -29.97 14.02 -6.55
C ASN A 286 -29.00 14.99 -5.86
N TYR A 287 -27.70 14.67 -5.83
CA TYR A 287 -26.70 15.54 -5.24
C TYR A 287 -26.50 16.79 -6.12
N ASP A 288 -26.42 17.94 -5.47
CA ASP A 288 -26.15 19.20 -6.15
C ASP A 288 -24.63 19.37 -6.36
N PHE A 289 -24.17 18.91 -7.53
CA PHE A 289 -22.78 19.07 -7.95
C PHE A 289 -22.46 20.50 -8.42
N LYS A 290 -23.47 21.30 -8.79
CA LYS A 290 -23.27 22.59 -9.44
C LYS A 290 -22.87 23.68 -8.45
N SER A 291 -23.45 23.70 -7.25
CA SER A 291 -23.20 24.76 -6.25
C SER A 291 -21.73 24.89 -5.79
N LYS A 292 -20.86 23.91 -6.07
CA LYS A 292 -19.47 23.88 -5.60
C LYS A 292 -18.44 23.62 -6.70
N SER A 293 -18.78 23.86 -7.98
CA SER A 293 -17.90 23.57 -9.12
C SER A 293 -16.50 24.20 -9.02
N GLU A 294 -16.42 25.47 -8.62
CA GLU A 294 -15.14 26.19 -8.49
C GLU A 294 -14.29 25.66 -7.32
N TYR A 295 -14.94 25.17 -6.26
CA TYR A 295 -14.25 24.48 -5.17
C TYR A 295 -13.61 23.18 -5.66
N PHE A 296 -14.32 22.39 -6.48
CA PHE A 296 -13.77 21.16 -7.05
C PHE A 296 -12.63 21.42 -8.02
N LYS A 297 -12.68 22.50 -8.81
CA LYS A 297 -11.54 22.93 -9.64
C LYS A 297 -10.28 23.15 -8.79
N LYS A 298 -10.41 23.91 -7.70
CA LYS A 298 -9.30 24.18 -6.76
C LYS A 298 -8.79 22.90 -6.10
N LEU A 299 -9.70 22.03 -5.66
CA LEU A 299 -9.34 20.74 -5.06
C LEU A 299 -8.59 19.86 -6.07
N GLY A 300 -9.02 19.84 -7.34
CA GLY A 300 -8.35 19.11 -8.41
C GLY A 300 -6.94 19.62 -8.67
N MET A 301 -6.75 20.95 -8.75
CA MET A 301 -5.42 21.54 -8.90
C MET A 301 -4.50 21.22 -7.71
N ILE A 302 -5.01 21.32 -6.48
CA ILE A 302 -4.25 20.97 -5.26
C ILE A 302 -3.89 19.49 -5.28
N SER A 303 -4.81 18.62 -5.68
CA SER A 303 -4.58 17.18 -5.74
C SER A 303 -3.55 16.84 -6.80
N PHE A 304 -3.63 17.45 -7.98
CA PHE A 304 -2.64 17.28 -9.05
C PHE A 304 -1.25 17.73 -8.60
N ALA A 305 -1.14 18.92 -8.00
CA ALA A 305 0.12 19.42 -7.45
C ALA A 305 0.67 18.50 -6.35
N ALA A 306 -0.18 18.00 -5.45
CA ALA A 306 0.21 17.07 -4.40
C ALA A 306 0.68 15.71 -4.95
N ILE A 307 0.12 15.23 -6.07
CA ILE A 307 0.63 14.03 -6.76
C ILE A 307 2.03 14.28 -7.32
N LEU A 308 2.26 15.40 -8.01
CA LEU A 308 3.59 15.75 -8.54
C LEU A 308 4.63 15.87 -7.42
N VAL A 309 4.26 16.54 -6.34
CA VAL A 309 5.09 16.66 -5.14
C VAL A 309 5.32 15.28 -4.51
N GLY A 310 4.31 14.43 -4.39
CA GLY A 310 4.45 13.06 -3.88
C GLY A 310 5.38 12.20 -4.75
N LEU A 311 5.32 12.34 -6.07
CA LEU A 311 6.20 11.64 -7.01
C LEU A 311 7.66 12.09 -6.92
N SER A 312 7.92 13.30 -6.40
CA SER A 312 9.29 13.81 -6.27
C SER A 312 10.16 12.88 -5.40
N ILE A 313 9.58 12.10 -4.48
CA ILE A 313 10.32 11.13 -3.67
C ILE A 313 11.13 10.13 -4.52
N PHE A 314 10.63 9.75 -5.70
CA PHE A 314 11.31 8.82 -6.60
C PHE A 314 12.58 9.41 -7.23
N LEU A 315 12.69 10.74 -7.27
CA LEU A 315 13.91 11.42 -7.72
C LEU A 315 15.01 11.31 -6.65
N PHE A 316 14.65 11.42 -5.37
CA PHE A 316 15.57 11.49 -4.23
C PHE A 316 15.86 10.14 -3.54
N SER A 317 15.17 9.07 -3.92
CA SER A 317 15.28 7.74 -3.29
C SER A 317 15.55 6.67 -4.32
N SER A 318 16.00 5.49 -3.93
CA SER A 318 16.20 4.36 -4.85
C SER A 318 14.93 3.73 -5.44
N TYR A 319 13.75 4.16 -5.00
CA TYR A 319 12.48 3.61 -5.46
C TYR A 319 12.18 3.90 -6.93
N ILE A 320 11.40 3.01 -7.53
CA ILE A 320 10.89 3.14 -8.90
C ILE A 320 9.36 3.28 -8.82
N PRO A 321 8.75 4.28 -9.48
CA PRO A 321 7.30 4.39 -9.53
C PRO A 321 6.72 3.26 -10.39
N THR A 322 5.91 2.39 -9.78
CA THR A 322 5.29 1.24 -10.47
C THR A 322 4.00 0.82 -9.78
N LEU A 323 3.03 0.33 -10.55
CA LEU A 323 1.82 -0.31 -10.04
C LEU A 323 1.98 -1.82 -9.82
N PHE A 324 3.11 -2.39 -10.25
CA PHE A 324 3.32 -3.83 -10.24
C PHE A 324 4.15 -4.31 -9.05
N GLY A 325 3.86 -5.53 -8.62
CA GLY A 325 4.51 -6.23 -7.53
C GLY A 325 4.39 -5.49 -6.21
N PHE A 326 5.30 -5.84 -5.31
CA PHE A 326 5.31 -5.25 -3.98
C PHE A 326 5.66 -3.76 -3.99
N ASN A 327 6.47 -3.32 -4.96
CA ASN A 327 6.93 -1.94 -5.10
C ASN A 327 5.80 -0.90 -5.25
N ASN A 328 4.58 -1.33 -5.61
CA ASN A 328 3.38 -0.50 -5.57
C ASN A 328 3.14 0.15 -4.19
N ARG A 329 3.64 -0.46 -3.11
CA ARG A 329 3.65 0.09 -1.75
C ARG A 329 4.22 1.51 -1.62
N ASN A 330 5.07 1.93 -2.55
CA ASN A 330 5.70 3.25 -2.52
C ASN A 330 4.76 4.38 -2.98
N LEU A 331 3.53 4.05 -3.39
CA LEU A 331 2.55 5.02 -3.88
C LEU A 331 1.55 5.47 -2.80
N GLY A 332 1.79 5.18 -1.52
CA GLY A 332 0.85 5.48 -0.44
C GLY A 332 0.46 6.94 -0.30
N ALA A 333 1.43 7.86 -0.41
CA ALA A 333 1.16 9.30 -0.43
C ALA A 333 0.30 9.71 -1.65
N ILE A 334 0.51 9.06 -2.80
CA ILE A 334 -0.17 9.37 -4.07
C ILE A 334 -1.61 8.84 -4.06
N ARG A 335 -1.89 7.72 -3.39
CA ARG A 335 -3.21 7.06 -3.33
C ARG A 335 -4.34 8.02 -2.94
N LEU A 336 -4.12 8.82 -1.89
CA LEU A 336 -5.12 9.78 -1.39
C LEU A 336 -5.40 10.89 -2.41
N PHE A 337 -4.35 11.52 -2.95
CA PHE A 337 -4.51 12.62 -3.89
C PHE A 337 -5.00 12.19 -5.26
N TYR A 338 -4.62 11.00 -5.71
CA TYR A 338 -5.20 10.39 -6.90
C TYR A 338 -6.71 10.22 -6.76
N THR A 339 -7.17 9.74 -5.60
CA THR A 339 -8.60 9.61 -5.30
C THR A 339 -9.32 10.96 -5.36
N LEU A 340 -8.75 11.99 -4.72
CA LEU A 340 -9.30 13.34 -4.76
C LEU A 340 -9.30 13.93 -6.18
N LEU A 341 -8.25 13.66 -6.97
CA LEU A 341 -8.14 14.11 -8.35
C LEU A 341 -9.23 13.50 -9.24
N ILE A 342 -9.51 12.20 -9.13
CA ILE A 342 -10.60 11.57 -9.88
C ILE A 342 -11.93 12.23 -9.53
N ILE A 343 -12.25 12.34 -8.23
CA ILE A 343 -13.54 12.88 -7.79
C ILE A 343 -13.71 14.32 -8.26
N SER A 344 -12.71 15.16 -8.01
CA SER A 344 -12.75 16.58 -8.39
C SER A 344 -12.76 16.78 -9.91
N GLY A 345 -11.96 16.01 -10.65
CA GLY A 345 -11.91 16.05 -12.11
C GLY A 345 -13.23 15.65 -12.76
N VAL A 346 -13.83 14.54 -12.32
CA VAL A 346 -15.13 14.07 -12.81
C VAL A 346 -16.21 15.11 -12.53
N ILE A 347 -16.29 15.65 -11.32
CA ILE A 347 -17.31 16.66 -10.97
C ILE A 347 -17.09 17.93 -11.80
N TYR A 348 -15.87 18.45 -11.82
CA TYR A 348 -15.56 19.71 -12.51
C TYR A 348 -15.85 19.62 -14.00
N LEU A 349 -15.35 18.58 -14.68
CA LEU A 349 -15.58 18.38 -16.12
C LEU A 349 -17.07 18.17 -16.42
N SER A 350 -17.75 17.35 -15.62
CA SER A 350 -19.18 17.08 -15.84
C SER A 350 -20.04 18.32 -15.66
N VAL A 351 -19.76 19.14 -14.63
CA VAL A 351 -20.49 20.40 -14.41
C VAL A 351 -20.20 21.40 -15.54
N LYS A 352 -18.93 21.50 -15.99
CA LYS A 352 -18.55 22.36 -17.11
C LYS A 352 -19.24 21.95 -18.42
N LEU A 353 -19.46 20.65 -18.61
CA LEU A 353 -20.19 20.08 -19.76
C LEU A 353 -21.71 20.04 -19.56
N ASN A 354 -22.26 20.67 -18.52
CA ASN A 354 -23.69 20.71 -18.20
C ASN A 354 -24.36 19.34 -18.06
N VAL A 355 -23.60 18.31 -17.66
CA VAL A 355 -24.10 16.95 -17.44
C VAL A 355 -25.06 16.94 -16.24
N GLN A 356 -26.17 16.20 -16.37
CA GLN A 356 -27.16 16.06 -15.29
C GLN A 356 -26.60 15.27 -14.10
N SER A 357 -27.00 15.61 -12.86
CA SER A 357 -26.53 14.92 -11.64
C SER A 357 -26.71 13.41 -11.66
N ARG A 358 -27.78 12.89 -12.30
CA ARG A 358 -28.00 11.44 -12.47
C ARG A 358 -26.88 10.79 -13.27
N MET A 359 -26.40 11.44 -14.32
CA MET A 359 -25.34 10.92 -15.17
C MET A 359 -23.97 11.03 -14.49
N ILE A 360 -23.69 12.12 -13.76
CA ILE A 360 -22.51 12.23 -12.88
C ILE A 360 -22.49 11.08 -11.86
N SER A 361 -23.64 10.83 -11.24
CA SER A 361 -23.80 9.75 -10.28
C SER A 361 -23.61 8.37 -10.91
N ALA A 362 -24.07 8.17 -12.15
CA ALA A 362 -23.81 6.94 -12.92
C ALA A 362 -22.33 6.77 -13.25
N PHE A 363 -21.61 7.84 -13.60
CA PHE A 363 -20.16 7.80 -13.77
C PHE A 363 -19.43 7.39 -12.48
N PHE A 364 -19.83 7.93 -11.33
CA PHE A 364 -19.24 7.51 -10.05
C PHE A 364 -19.56 6.07 -9.70
N ALA A 365 -20.76 5.58 -10.00
CA ALA A 365 -21.11 4.17 -9.85
C ALA A 365 -20.24 3.28 -10.75
N ALA A 366 -20.04 3.66 -12.01
CA ALA A 366 -19.17 2.92 -12.93
C ALA A 366 -17.71 2.90 -12.44
N ILE A 367 -17.17 4.03 -11.99
CA ILE A 367 -15.82 4.10 -11.40
C ILE A 367 -15.73 3.20 -10.16
N ALA A 368 -16.72 3.26 -9.27
CA ALA A 368 -16.76 2.41 -8.08
C ALA A 368 -16.82 0.92 -8.46
N PHE A 369 -17.60 0.55 -9.47
CA PHE A 369 -17.69 -0.83 -9.96
C PHE A 369 -16.33 -1.32 -10.45
N LEU A 370 -15.68 -0.56 -11.34
CA LEU A 370 -14.37 -0.90 -11.89
C LEU A 370 -13.32 -1.08 -10.79
N LEU A 371 -13.28 -0.17 -9.82
CA LEU A 371 -12.30 -0.21 -8.73
C LEU A 371 -12.59 -1.34 -7.74
N VAL A 372 -13.86 -1.58 -7.36
CA VAL A 372 -14.23 -2.67 -6.45
C VAL A 372 -13.91 -4.04 -7.06
N VAL A 373 -14.32 -4.28 -8.30
CA VAL A 373 -14.02 -5.53 -9.02
C VAL A 373 -12.51 -5.72 -9.13
N THR A 374 -11.78 -4.70 -9.58
CA THR A 374 -10.32 -4.78 -9.71
C THR A 374 -9.67 -5.08 -8.37
N ASN A 375 -10.04 -4.36 -7.30
CA ASN A 375 -9.44 -4.56 -5.97
C ASN A 375 -9.74 -5.94 -5.37
N ILE A 376 -10.93 -6.50 -5.57
CA ILE A 376 -11.23 -7.89 -5.20
C ILE A 376 -10.34 -8.87 -5.99
N ARG A 377 -10.14 -8.63 -7.29
CA ARG A 377 -9.23 -9.45 -8.10
C ARG A 377 -7.79 -9.35 -7.64
N VAL A 378 -7.33 -8.18 -7.22
CA VAL A 378 -6.01 -8.03 -6.59
C VAL A 378 -5.94 -8.87 -5.31
N LYS A 379 -6.95 -8.80 -4.43
CA LYS A 379 -7.03 -9.64 -3.23
C LYS A 379 -6.88 -11.13 -3.59
N ASP A 380 -7.58 -11.61 -4.62
CA ASP A 380 -7.44 -13.00 -5.10
C ASP A 380 -6.03 -13.31 -5.61
N SER A 381 -5.42 -12.38 -6.35
CA SER A 381 -4.06 -12.53 -6.86
C SER A 381 -3.02 -12.62 -5.74
N TRP A 382 -3.21 -11.87 -4.66
CA TRP A 382 -2.36 -11.93 -3.46
C TRP A 382 -2.48 -13.29 -2.76
N ILE A 383 -3.71 -13.79 -2.58
CA ILE A 383 -3.96 -15.13 -2.02
C ILE A 383 -3.34 -16.21 -2.92
N TYR A 384 -3.50 -16.09 -4.24
CA TYR A 384 -2.92 -17.01 -5.20
C TYR A 384 -1.39 -17.06 -5.12
N ALA A 385 -0.73 -15.90 -5.11
CA ALA A 385 0.73 -15.82 -5.03
C ALA A 385 1.28 -16.50 -3.76
N SER A 386 0.63 -16.26 -2.61
CA SER A 386 1.00 -16.92 -1.36
C SER A 386 0.82 -18.44 -1.42
N ARG A 387 -0.30 -18.93 -1.97
CA ARG A 387 -0.54 -20.37 -2.18
C ARG A 387 0.47 -21.00 -3.15
N PHE A 388 0.81 -20.31 -4.24
CA PHE A 388 1.80 -20.77 -5.21
C PHE A 388 3.17 -20.96 -4.56
N ASN A 389 3.65 -19.98 -3.80
CA ASN A 389 4.94 -20.07 -3.12
C ASN A 389 4.97 -21.22 -2.11
N ASN A 390 3.88 -21.43 -1.35
CA ASN A 390 3.75 -22.56 -0.44
C ASN A 390 3.75 -23.90 -1.18
N GLU A 391 3.01 -24.01 -2.27
CA GLU A 391 2.98 -25.25 -3.07
C GLU A 391 4.35 -25.57 -3.67
N LEU A 392 5.06 -24.55 -4.16
CA LEU A 392 6.41 -24.66 -4.69
C LEU A 392 7.36 -25.26 -3.65
N PHE A 393 7.42 -24.69 -2.44
CA PHE A 393 8.31 -25.14 -1.39
C PHE A 393 7.87 -26.46 -0.73
N SER A 394 6.56 -26.72 -0.66
CA SER A 394 6.04 -28.02 -0.21
C SER A 394 6.50 -29.15 -1.14
N LYS A 395 6.47 -28.92 -2.47
CA LYS A 395 6.98 -29.89 -3.45
C LYS A 395 8.49 -29.99 -3.40
N LEU A 396 9.20 -28.88 -3.15
CA LEU A 396 10.64 -28.90 -2.94
C LEU A 396 11.01 -29.79 -1.74
N ASN A 397 10.31 -29.65 -0.61
CA ASN A 397 10.56 -30.48 0.57
C ASN A 397 10.38 -31.98 0.29
N LYS A 398 9.33 -32.34 -0.45
CA LYS A 398 9.12 -33.74 -0.88
C LYS A 398 10.30 -34.22 -1.74
N ALA A 399 10.73 -33.42 -2.71
CA ALA A 399 11.83 -33.77 -3.58
C ALA A 399 13.17 -33.90 -2.82
N ILE A 400 13.47 -33.01 -1.86
CA ILE A 400 14.65 -33.10 -0.98
C ILE A 400 14.66 -34.44 -0.23
N LYS A 401 13.53 -34.82 0.38
CA LYS A 401 13.38 -36.06 1.14
C LYS A 401 13.50 -37.30 0.26
N GLU A 402 12.86 -37.30 -0.91
CA GLU A 402 12.93 -38.40 -1.89
C GLU A 402 14.34 -38.60 -2.46
N ASN A 403 15.13 -37.54 -2.53
CA ASN A 403 16.51 -37.57 -3.02
C ASN A 403 17.56 -37.73 -1.91
N HIS A 404 17.13 -37.92 -0.65
CA HIS A 404 18.00 -38.09 0.52
C HIS A 404 19.07 -36.98 0.68
N ILE A 405 18.69 -35.73 0.43
CA ILE A 405 19.60 -34.58 0.56
C ILE A 405 19.55 -34.08 2.01
N GLU A 406 20.71 -33.99 2.67
CA GLU A 406 20.81 -33.71 4.12
C GLU A 406 21.03 -32.23 4.45
N ASP A 407 21.81 -31.52 3.64
CA ASP A 407 22.06 -30.07 3.69
C ASP A 407 22.52 -29.54 2.31
N GLY A 408 22.72 -28.23 2.19
CA GLY A 408 23.37 -27.61 1.04
C GLY A 408 22.60 -26.44 0.42
N ASP A 409 23.24 -25.79 -0.55
CA ASP A 409 22.63 -24.74 -1.37
C ASP A 409 21.80 -25.39 -2.49
N ILE A 410 20.54 -24.96 -2.63
CA ILE A 410 19.59 -25.46 -3.62
C ILE A 410 19.25 -24.35 -4.60
N CYS A 411 19.42 -24.60 -5.89
CA CYS A 411 18.93 -23.73 -6.95
C CYS A 411 17.60 -24.27 -7.47
N LEU A 412 16.58 -23.43 -7.46
CA LEU A 412 15.26 -23.73 -7.96
C LEU A 412 15.03 -22.98 -9.28
N GLU A 413 14.85 -23.74 -10.36
CA GLU A 413 14.55 -23.22 -11.69
C GLU A 413 13.04 -23.26 -11.95
N TYR A 414 12.45 -22.10 -12.21
CA TYR A 414 11.13 -21.96 -12.79
C TYR A 414 10.99 -20.61 -13.49
N ASP A 415 10.19 -20.53 -14.56
CA ASP A 415 10.07 -19.30 -15.36
C ASP A 415 9.16 -18.26 -14.67
N VAL A 416 9.73 -17.57 -13.68
CA VAL A 416 9.01 -16.56 -12.87
C VAL A 416 8.48 -15.44 -13.77
N PHE A 417 9.25 -15.01 -14.76
CA PHE A 417 8.87 -13.90 -15.64
C PHE A 417 7.72 -14.28 -16.57
N HIS A 418 7.67 -15.52 -17.04
CA HIS A 418 6.51 -16.03 -17.78
C HIS A 418 5.28 -16.07 -16.88
N GLU A 419 5.38 -16.69 -15.70
CA GLU A 419 4.26 -16.77 -14.74
C GLU A 419 3.69 -15.38 -14.41
N LEU A 420 4.55 -14.41 -14.05
CA LEU A 420 4.10 -13.05 -13.74
C LEU A 420 3.44 -12.34 -14.94
N LYS A 421 3.80 -12.68 -16.17
CA LYS A 421 3.26 -12.04 -17.39
C LYS A 421 1.96 -12.68 -17.87
N THR A 422 1.89 -14.00 -17.89
CA THR A 422 0.84 -14.76 -18.60
C THR A 422 -0.23 -15.34 -17.67
N ASN A 423 0.07 -15.52 -16.39
CA ASN A 423 -0.86 -16.17 -15.46
C ASN A 423 -2.10 -15.29 -15.21
N PRO A 424 -3.32 -15.78 -15.54
CA PRO A 424 -4.54 -14.99 -15.42
C PRO A 424 -4.95 -14.73 -13.96
N ASN A 425 -4.37 -15.46 -13.01
CA ASN A 425 -4.62 -15.23 -11.59
C ASN A 425 -3.86 -14.03 -11.04
N LEU A 426 -2.89 -13.48 -11.78
CA LEU A 426 -2.07 -12.34 -11.37
C LEU A 426 -2.51 -11.03 -12.05
N THR A 427 -2.94 -10.07 -11.23
CA THR A 427 -3.45 -8.78 -11.71
C THR A 427 -2.29 -7.79 -11.86
N PHE A 428 -1.53 -7.58 -10.78
CA PHE A 428 -0.41 -6.64 -10.73
C PHE A 428 0.94 -7.33 -10.56
N ARG A 429 1.09 -8.60 -10.98
CA ARG A 429 2.36 -9.34 -10.81
C ARG A 429 2.72 -9.47 -9.34
N GLU A 430 1.75 -9.95 -8.57
CA GLU A 430 1.90 -10.19 -7.14
C GLU A 430 3.11 -11.10 -6.87
N PRO A 431 3.80 -10.94 -5.74
CA PRO A 431 5.17 -11.44 -5.60
C PRO A 431 5.21 -12.98 -5.52
N LEU A 432 5.96 -13.58 -6.43
CA LEU A 432 6.34 -15.00 -6.42
C LEU A 432 7.81 -15.11 -6.01
N PHE A 433 8.22 -16.27 -5.48
CA PHE A 433 9.58 -16.51 -4.99
C PHE A 433 10.67 -16.16 -6.02
N TYR A 434 11.42 -15.11 -5.75
CA TYR A 434 12.49 -14.66 -6.63
C TYR A 434 13.75 -14.36 -5.84
N ASP A 435 13.65 -13.60 -4.75
CA ASP A 435 14.82 -13.12 -4.03
C ASP A 435 15.24 -14.07 -2.90
N ASP A 436 16.54 -14.17 -2.65
CA ASP A 436 17.12 -15.07 -1.64
C ASP A 436 16.60 -14.80 -0.22
N TRP A 437 16.34 -13.53 0.10
CA TRP A 437 15.87 -13.14 1.43
C TRP A 437 14.47 -13.70 1.74
N GLU A 438 13.73 -14.14 0.72
CA GLU A 438 12.42 -14.80 0.83
C GLU A 438 12.51 -16.27 1.25
N SER A 439 13.65 -16.92 0.97
CA SER A 439 13.83 -18.37 1.07
C SER A 439 13.65 -18.89 2.48
N SER A 440 14.31 -18.28 3.48
CA SER A 440 14.41 -18.86 4.81
C SER A 440 13.03 -19.14 5.42
N MET A 441 12.09 -18.24 5.18
CA MET A 441 10.75 -18.37 5.73
C MET A 441 9.89 -19.37 4.95
N LEU A 442 9.97 -19.35 3.61
CA LEU A 442 9.31 -20.35 2.78
C LEU A 442 9.81 -21.77 3.08
N CYS A 443 11.09 -21.91 3.42
CA CYS A 443 11.65 -23.16 3.93
C CYS A 443 10.97 -23.58 5.24
N GLU A 444 11.01 -22.72 6.26
CA GLU A 444 10.52 -23.04 7.61
C GLU A 444 9.04 -23.47 7.60
N ILE A 445 8.16 -22.70 6.96
CA ILE A 445 6.72 -23.01 6.94
C ILE A 445 6.36 -24.26 6.14
N ASN A 446 7.24 -24.67 5.21
CA ASN A 446 7.06 -25.89 4.44
C ASN A 446 7.86 -27.06 5.01
N GLY A 447 8.43 -26.91 6.21
CA GLY A 447 9.14 -27.97 6.93
C GLY A 447 10.52 -28.30 6.36
N ILE A 448 11.19 -27.31 5.77
CA ILE A 448 12.60 -27.35 5.36
C ILE A 448 13.38 -26.53 6.39
N ASP A 449 14.47 -27.07 6.93
CA ASP A 449 15.29 -26.35 7.91
C ASP A 449 16.13 -25.25 7.21
N PRO A 450 15.86 -23.95 7.44
CA PRO A 450 16.58 -22.87 6.78
C PRO A 450 18.04 -22.72 7.25
N LYS A 451 18.45 -23.42 8.31
CA LYS A 451 19.86 -23.48 8.73
C LYS A 451 20.66 -24.49 7.92
N LYS A 452 20.00 -25.54 7.41
CA LYS A 452 20.62 -26.59 6.60
C LYS A 452 20.54 -26.31 5.11
N PHE A 453 19.43 -25.71 4.68
CA PHE A 453 19.17 -25.45 3.27
C PHE A 453 19.02 -23.97 2.99
N LYS A 454 19.71 -23.49 1.95
CA LYS A 454 19.46 -22.18 1.37
C LYS A 454 18.92 -22.37 -0.04
N VAL A 455 17.71 -21.88 -0.28
CA VAL A 455 17.07 -22.00 -1.59
C VAL A 455 17.24 -20.69 -2.33
N HIS A 456 17.71 -20.79 -3.57
CA HIS A 456 17.93 -19.67 -4.46
C HIS A 456 17.09 -19.84 -5.70
N ASN A 457 16.61 -18.73 -6.25
CA ASN A 457 16.09 -18.75 -7.61
C ASN A 457 17.27 -18.84 -8.59
N MET A 458 17.18 -19.75 -9.58
CA MET A 458 18.29 -19.97 -10.52
C MET A 458 18.64 -18.74 -11.37
N ASP A 459 17.71 -17.80 -11.54
CA ASP A 459 17.94 -16.52 -12.24
C ASP A 459 18.85 -15.58 -11.43
N ASN A 460 18.89 -15.72 -10.09
CA ASN A 460 19.70 -14.89 -9.20
C ASN A 460 21.04 -15.54 -8.85
N LYS A 461 21.06 -16.86 -8.67
CA LYS A 461 22.26 -17.64 -8.36
C LYS A 461 22.16 -18.99 -9.06
N ASN A 462 23.21 -19.41 -9.78
CA ASN A 462 23.16 -20.61 -10.63
C ASN A 462 24.22 -21.67 -10.26
N ASP A 463 25.04 -21.41 -9.25
CA ASP A 463 26.19 -22.22 -8.82
C ASP A 463 25.88 -23.08 -7.57
N CYS A 464 24.62 -23.45 -7.36
CA CYS A 464 24.24 -24.34 -6.26
C CYS A 464 24.67 -25.80 -6.49
N GLU A 465 24.94 -26.50 -5.39
CA GLU A 465 25.31 -27.92 -5.35
C GLU A 465 24.18 -28.81 -5.86
N VAL A 466 22.95 -28.47 -5.50
CA VAL A 466 21.73 -29.20 -5.86
C VAL A 466 20.85 -28.33 -6.75
N LYS A 467 20.29 -28.91 -7.82
CA LYS A 467 19.41 -28.19 -8.75
C LYS A 467 18.07 -28.90 -8.93
N PHE A 468 16.99 -28.15 -8.73
CA PHE A 468 15.63 -28.60 -8.99
C PHE A 468 14.95 -27.72 -10.04
N GLN A 469 14.15 -28.32 -10.91
CA GLN A 469 13.27 -27.63 -11.84
C GLN A 469 11.81 -27.85 -11.45
N TYR A 470 11.05 -26.76 -11.35
CA TYR A 470 9.60 -26.81 -11.20
C TYR A 470 8.90 -26.66 -12.54
N LYS A 471 8.21 -27.70 -12.99
CA LYS A 471 7.49 -27.69 -14.27
C LYS A 471 6.19 -28.49 -14.18
N ASN A 472 5.10 -27.94 -14.71
CA ASN A 472 3.78 -28.59 -14.76
C ASN A 472 3.31 -29.12 -13.40
N GLY A 473 3.58 -28.37 -12.33
CA GLY A 473 3.18 -28.78 -10.99
C GLY A 473 4.02 -29.91 -10.38
N LYS A 474 5.19 -30.23 -10.94
CA LYS A 474 6.10 -31.26 -10.41
C LYS A 474 7.50 -30.69 -10.21
N MET A 475 8.25 -31.25 -9.26
CA MET A 475 9.66 -30.95 -9.01
C MET A 475 10.52 -32.06 -9.60
N PHE A 476 11.53 -31.70 -10.37
CA PHE A 476 12.48 -32.63 -10.97
C PHE A 476 13.89 -32.26 -10.54
N ARG A 477 14.67 -33.23 -10.06
CA ARG A 477 16.10 -33.02 -9.81
C ARG A 477 16.83 -32.99 -11.14
N MET A 478 17.65 -31.96 -11.35
CA MET A 478 18.50 -31.83 -12.54
C MET A 478 19.93 -32.30 -12.27
N LYS A 479 20.44 -32.04 -11.06
CA LYS A 479 21.79 -32.38 -10.62
C LYS A 479 21.78 -32.58 -9.11
#